data_AF-A0A535A886-F1
#
_entry.id   AF-A0A535A886-F1
#
_cell.length_a   1.000
_cell.length_b   1.000
_cell.length_c   1.000
_cell.angle_alpha   90.00
_cell.angle_beta   90.00
_cell.angle_gamma   90.00
#
_symmetry.space_group_name_H-M   'P 1'
#
loop_
_entity.id
_entity.type
_entity.pdbx_description
1 polymer ?
#
loop_
_entity_poly.entity_id
_entity_poly.type
_entity_poly.pdbx_seq_one_letter_code
_entity_poly.pdbx_strand_id
1 'polypeptide(L)'
;MVGAPGYMSEASMRAGIVSQIGNTSLNLGRDKTWKELCDERYIVAGSPATVRQQLEELGRSLRVGHLLLGLHIGSAPIELVNHATELCATQVLPHLRPMWNEWEDRWWPKALPKARRARPGSRNAAAEQVRP
;
A
#
# COMPACT_ATOMS: atom_id res chain seq x y z
N MET A 1 2.87 -15.37 3.58
CA MET A 1 3.71 -15.13 4.77
C MET A 1 4.90 -16.05 4.66
N VAL A 2 6.07 -15.52 4.25
CA VAL A 2 7.28 -16.33 4.01
C VAL A 2 7.98 -16.50 5.36
N GLY A 3 8.11 -17.73 5.84
CA GLY A 3 8.84 -18.05 7.08
C GLY A 3 10.33 -17.67 6.99
N ALA A 4 11.03 -17.68 8.13
CA ALA A 4 12.46 -17.36 8.19
C ALA A 4 13.28 -18.20 7.19
N PRO A 5 14.32 -17.63 6.55
CA PRO A 5 15.14 -18.34 5.56
C PRO A 5 15.67 -19.67 6.12
N GLY A 6 15.47 -20.76 5.37
CA GLY A 6 15.88 -22.12 5.76
C GLY A 6 14.81 -22.98 6.45
N TYR A 7 13.66 -22.42 6.84
CA TYR A 7 12.57 -23.16 7.50
C TYR A 7 11.52 -23.72 6.53
N MET A 8 11.66 -23.47 5.23
CA MET A 8 10.75 -23.99 4.22
C MET A 8 11.51 -24.85 3.21
N SER A 9 10.95 -26.02 2.90
CA SER A 9 11.42 -26.84 1.79
C SER A 9 11.13 -26.15 0.45
N GLU A 10 11.87 -26.51 -0.60
CA GLU A 10 11.58 -26.04 -1.96
C GLU A 10 10.13 -26.34 -2.35
N ALA A 11 9.63 -27.52 -1.98
CA ALA A 11 8.25 -27.93 -2.21
C ALA A 11 7.25 -26.99 -1.51
N SER A 12 7.48 -26.62 -0.25
CA SER A 12 6.61 -25.69 0.48
C SER A 12 6.67 -24.28 -0.09
N MET A 13 7.84 -23.81 -0.53
CA MET A 13 7.97 -22.52 -1.22
C MET A 13 7.22 -22.52 -2.56
N ARG A 14 7.37 -23.57 -3.36
CA ARG A 14 6.68 -23.72 -4.64
C ARG A 14 5.16 -23.80 -4.43
N ALA A 15 4.69 -24.56 -3.44
CA ALA A 15 3.27 -24.60 -3.08
C ALA A 15 2.75 -23.25 -2.58
N GLY A 16 3.54 -22.50 -1.82
CA GLY A 16 3.22 -21.12 -1.40
C GLY A 16 3.08 -20.17 -2.59
N ILE A 17 4.01 -20.21 -3.54
CA ILE A 17 3.96 -19.40 -4.76
C ILE A 17 2.75 -19.82 -5.62
N VAL A 18 2.53 -21.12 -5.82
CA VAL A 18 1.39 -21.65 -6.59
C VAL A 18 0.06 -21.35 -5.92
N SER A 19 -0.03 -21.35 -4.59
CA SER A 19 -1.27 -20.94 -3.90
C SER A 19 -1.49 -19.42 -3.95
N GLN A 20 -0.44 -18.60 -3.99
CA GLN A 20 -0.56 -17.15 -4.18
C GLN A 20 -0.86 -16.75 -5.64
N ILE A 21 -0.36 -17.50 -6.63
CA ILE A 21 -0.50 -17.19 -8.06
C ILE A 21 -1.66 -17.96 -8.71
N GLY A 22 -1.85 -19.21 -8.28
CA GLY A 22 -2.75 -20.21 -8.86
C GLY A 22 -4.06 -20.43 -8.12
N ASN A 23 -4.27 -19.85 -6.92
CA ASN A 23 -5.60 -19.79 -6.32
C ASN A 23 -6.41 -18.64 -6.97
N THR A 24 -6.72 -18.82 -8.25
CA THR A 24 -7.49 -17.92 -9.12
C THR A 24 -9.00 -17.96 -8.82
N SER A 25 -9.41 -18.49 -7.66
CA SER A 25 -10.79 -18.49 -7.21
C SER A 25 -11.24 -17.13 -6.65
N LEU A 26 -10.27 -16.31 -6.19
CA LEU A 26 -10.48 -14.88 -6.04
C LEU A 26 -10.20 -14.25 -7.40
N ASN A 27 -11.24 -14.05 -8.21
CA ASN A 27 -11.13 -13.29 -9.44
C ASN A 27 -10.76 -11.83 -9.08
N LEU A 28 -9.45 -11.55 -8.96
CA LEU A 28 -8.82 -10.25 -8.71
C LEU A 28 -9.02 -9.28 -9.90
N GLY A 29 -10.17 -9.36 -10.58
CA GLY A 29 -10.44 -8.63 -11.81
C GLY A 29 -9.77 -9.23 -13.05
N ARG A 30 -9.37 -10.50 -13.02
CA ARG A 30 -8.98 -11.24 -14.23
C ARG A 30 -10.22 -11.36 -15.13
N ASP A 31 -10.04 -11.05 -16.40
CA ASP A 31 -11.08 -11.00 -17.44
C ASP A 31 -12.09 -9.83 -17.32
N LYS A 32 -11.83 -8.85 -16.45
CA LYS A 32 -12.60 -7.59 -16.42
C LYS A 32 -11.98 -6.55 -17.34
N THR A 33 -12.84 -5.81 -18.05
CA THR A 33 -12.46 -4.59 -18.74
C THR A 33 -12.05 -3.50 -17.75
N TRP A 34 -11.30 -2.50 -18.21
CA TRP A 34 -10.93 -1.34 -17.39
C TRP A 34 -12.16 -0.66 -16.76
N LYS A 35 -13.26 -0.55 -17.52
CA LYS A 35 -14.50 0.03 -17.05
C LYS A 35 -15.09 -0.80 -15.91
N GLU A 36 -15.18 -2.12 -16.05
CA GLU A 36 -15.69 -3.00 -14.99
C GLU A 36 -14.81 -2.94 -13.74
N LEU A 37 -13.48 -2.88 -13.89
CA LEU A 37 -12.56 -2.70 -12.76
C LEU A 37 -12.82 -1.40 -11.98
N CYS A 38 -13.13 -0.31 -12.69
CA CYS A 38 -13.46 0.98 -12.06
C CYS A 38 -14.87 0.99 -11.46
N ASP A 39 -15.86 0.50 -12.20
CA ASP A 39 -17.28 0.51 -11.81
C ASP A 39 -17.51 -0.39 -10.58
N GLU A 40 -16.86 -1.56 -10.54
CA GLU A 40 -16.92 -2.50 -9.42
C GLU A 40 -15.93 -2.16 -8.29
N ARG A 41 -15.23 -1.02 -8.39
CA ARG A 41 -14.29 -0.50 -7.38
C ARG A 41 -13.13 -1.45 -7.04
N TYR A 42 -12.73 -2.31 -7.98
CA TYR A 42 -11.43 -3.01 -7.91
C TYR A 42 -10.28 -2.01 -8.03
N ILE A 43 -10.48 -0.95 -8.83
CA ILE A 43 -9.55 0.16 -9.00
C ILE A 43 -10.30 1.46 -8.76
N VAL A 44 -9.76 2.32 -7.91
CA VAL A 44 -10.25 3.70 -7.72
C VAL A 44 -9.45 4.61 -8.65
N ALA A 45 -10.05 5.03 -9.76
CA ALA A 45 -9.41 5.89 -10.76
C ALA A 45 -10.36 7.00 -11.24
N GLY A 46 -9.79 8.14 -11.63
CA GLY A 46 -10.55 9.29 -12.13
C GLY A 46 -9.89 10.61 -11.75
N SER A 47 -10.70 11.67 -11.70
CA SER A 47 -10.25 12.97 -11.20
C SER A 47 -9.95 12.91 -9.69
N PRO A 48 -9.12 13.82 -9.14
CA PRO A 48 -8.89 13.90 -7.69
C PRO A 48 -10.19 14.01 -6.87
N ALA A 49 -11.19 14.73 -7.39
CA ALA A 49 -12.50 14.85 -6.75
C ALA A 49 -13.25 13.51 -6.69
N THR A 50 -13.24 12.74 -7.79
CA THR A 50 -13.83 11.40 -7.86
C THR A 50 -13.14 10.44 -6.89
N VAL A 51 -11.80 10.44 -6.89
CA VAL A 51 -11.01 9.57 -6.00
C VAL A 51 -11.28 9.90 -4.53
N ARG A 52 -11.32 11.19 -4.16
CA ARG A 52 -11.69 11.63 -2.81
C ARG A 52 -13.06 11.08 -2.39
N GLN A 53 -14.07 11.25 -3.23
CA GLN A 53 -15.43 10.79 -2.92
C GLN A 53 -15.45 9.27 -2.70
N GLN A 54 -14.87 8.50 -3.62
CA GLN A 54 -14.86 7.04 -3.52
C GLN A 54 -14.11 6.55 -2.28
N LEU A 55 -12.95 7.15 -1.97
CA LEU A 55 -12.19 6.79 -0.77
C LEU A 55 -12.93 7.17 0.52
N GLU A 56 -13.69 8.27 0.51
CA GLU A 56 -14.51 8.65 1.66
C GLU A 56 -15.69 7.70 1.87
N GLU A 57 -16.40 7.33 0.80
CA GLU A 57 -17.46 6.33 0.85
C GLU A 57 -16.92 4.98 1.34
N LEU A 58 -15.75 4.55 0.84
CA LEU A 58 -15.11 3.30 1.25
C LEU A 58 -14.66 3.35 2.72
N GLY A 59 -14.02 4.45 3.12
CA GLY A 59 -13.57 4.68 4.50
C GLY A 59 -14.73 4.57 5.49
N ARG A 60 -15.85 5.24 5.21
CA ARG A 60 -17.05 5.23 6.06
C ARG A 60 -17.78 3.89 6.05
N SER A 61 -17.96 3.26 4.88
CA SER A 61 -18.72 2.00 4.76
C SER A 61 -18.00 0.80 5.39
N LEU A 62 -16.69 0.68 5.15
CA LEU A 62 -15.87 -0.38 5.74
C LEU A 62 -15.38 -0.04 7.15
N ARG A 63 -15.56 1.22 7.58
CA ARG A 63 -15.09 1.75 8.86
C ARG A 63 -13.59 1.52 9.07
N VAL A 64 -12.79 1.89 8.07
CA VAL A 64 -11.33 1.71 8.07
C VAL A 64 -10.61 3.03 8.36
N GLY A 65 -9.67 3.00 9.31
CA GLY A 65 -8.82 4.15 9.67
C GLY A 65 -7.50 4.21 8.91
N HIS A 66 -7.03 3.08 8.37
CA HIS A 66 -5.76 2.97 7.65
C HIS A 66 -5.98 2.48 6.23
N LEU A 67 -5.44 3.23 5.28
CA LEU A 67 -5.46 2.88 3.85
C LEU A 67 -4.01 2.76 3.35
N LEU A 68 -3.72 1.64 2.70
CA LEU A 68 -2.49 1.48 1.93
C LEU A 68 -2.80 1.88 0.48
N LEU A 69 -2.06 2.84 -0.04
CA LEU A 69 -2.31 3.39 -1.37
C LEU A 69 -1.26 2.89 -2.37
N GLY A 70 -1.70 2.11 -3.35
CA GLY A 70 -0.93 1.78 -4.55
C GLY A 70 -1.21 2.80 -5.64
N LEU A 71 -0.38 3.84 -5.74
CA LEU A 71 -0.56 4.92 -6.73
C LEU A 71 0.06 4.62 -8.10
N HIS A 72 0.43 3.35 -8.33
CA HIS A 72 0.93 2.85 -9.61
C HIS A 72 0.20 1.54 -9.94
N ILE A 73 0.08 1.26 -11.24
CA ILE A 73 -0.47 0.01 -11.72
C ILE A 73 0.42 -0.55 -12.83
N GLY A 74 0.76 -1.83 -12.73
CA GLY A 74 1.60 -2.53 -13.71
C GLY A 74 2.94 -1.85 -13.94
N SER A 75 3.36 -1.79 -15.20
CA SER A 75 4.62 -1.17 -15.64
C SER A 75 4.44 0.31 -16.03
N ALA A 76 3.73 1.09 -15.20
CA ALA A 76 3.51 2.51 -15.44
C ALA A 76 4.85 3.29 -15.46
N PRO A 77 5.02 4.27 -16.37
CA PRO A 77 6.19 5.17 -16.36
C PRO A 77 6.32 5.93 -15.05
N ILE A 78 7.56 6.21 -14.63
CA ILE A 78 7.85 6.84 -13.34
C ILE A 78 7.25 8.25 -13.22
N GLU A 79 7.22 9.00 -14.32
CA GLU A 79 6.66 10.34 -14.41
C GLU A 79 5.16 10.34 -14.12
N LEU A 80 4.45 9.33 -14.64
CA LEU A 80 3.02 9.15 -14.40
C LEU A 80 2.76 8.81 -12.93
N VAL A 81 3.56 7.92 -12.35
CA VAL A 81 3.45 7.54 -10.94
C VAL A 81 3.74 8.73 -10.02
N ASN A 82 4.76 9.52 -10.34
CA ASN A 82 5.11 10.73 -9.60
C ASN A 82 3.96 11.75 -9.65
N HIS A 83 3.38 11.96 -10.83
CA HIS A 83 2.25 12.87 -10.99
C HIS A 83 1.01 12.41 -10.20
N ALA A 84 0.65 11.12 -10.27
CA ALA A 84 -0.45 10.55 -9.47
C ALA A 84 -0.18 10.68 -7.96
N THR A 85 1.07 10.51 -7.54
CA THR A 85 1.50 10.68 -6.15
C THR A 85 1.35 12.12 -5.68
N GLU A 86 1.77 13.09 -6.50
CA GLU A 86 1.62 14.51 -6.22
C GLU A 86 0.15 14.92 -6.09
N LEU A 87 -0.70 14.51 -7.05
CA LEU A 87 -2.14 14.79 -7.02
C LEU A 87 -2.81 14.19 -5.78
N CYS A 88 -2.48 12.95 -5.44
CA CYS A 88 -3.01 12.29 -4.25
C CYS A 88 -2.60 13.05 -2.97
N ALA A 89 -1.32 13.39 -2.85
CA ALA A 89 -0.78 14.08 -1.68
C ALA A 89 -1.38 15.48 -1.48
N THR A 90 -1.61 16.21 -2.57
CA THR A 90 -2.02 17.62 -2.53
C THR A 90 -3.54 17.82 -2.61
N GLN A 91 -4.27 16.96 -3.33
CA GLN A 91 -5.69 17.17 -3.64
C GLN A 91 -6.62 16.11 -3.03
N VAL A 92 -6.11 14.97 -2.54
CA VAL A 92 -6.94 13.89 -1.99
C VAL A 92 -6.74 13.74 -0.48
N LEU A 93 -5.50 13.46 -0.05
CA LEU A 93 -5.19 13.18 1.35
C LEU A 93 -5.60 14.28 2.34
N PRO A 94 -5.47 15.60 2.05
CA PRO A 94 -5.87 16.64 2.99
C PRO A 94 -7.35 16.58 3.39
N HIS A 95 -8.22 16.10 2.49
CA HIS A 95 -9.65 15.97 2.75
C HIS A 95 -10.00 14.70 3.52
N LEU A 96 -9.20 13.63 3.40
CA LEU A 96 -9.45 12.36 4.08
C LEU A 96 -8.87 12.30 5.50
N ARG A 97 -7.75 13.00 5.76
CA ARG A 97 -7.08 13.01 7.06
C ARG A 97 -7.99 13.33 8.26
N PRO A 98 -8.94 14.28 8.18
CA PRO A 98 -9.78 14.63 9.32
C PRO A 98 -10.87 13.60 9.68
N MET A 99 -11.10 12.59 8.83
CA MET A 99 -12.30 11.73 8.88
C MET A 99 -12.52 10.99 10.19
N TRP A 100 -11.44 10.61 10.87
CA TRP A 100 -11.46 9.80 12.09
C TRP A 100 -10.71 10.47 13.24
N ASN A 101 -10.61 11.80 13.23
CA ASN A 101 -9.85 12.56 14.23
C ASN A 101 -10.37 12.37 15.67
N GLU A 102 -11.61 11.94 15.83
CA GLU A 102 -12.22 11.62 17.12
C GLU A 102 -11.72 10.31 17.73
N TRP A 103 -11.02 9.47 16.94
CA TRP A 103 -10.48 8.18 17.39
C TRP A 103 -8.98 8.28 17.68
N GLU A 104 -8.55 7.62 18.76
CA GLU A 104 -7.13 7.51 19.09
C GLU A 104 -6.47 6.36 18.30
N ASP A 105 -5.47 6.68 17.48
CA ASP A 105 -4.69 5.68 16.74
C ASP A 105 -3.47 5.19 17.55
N ARG A 106 -3.64 4.04 18.20
CA ARG A 106 -2.61 3.42 19.04
C ARG A 106 -1.66 2.50 18.26
N TRP A 107 -2.04 2.08 17.06
CA TRP A 107 -1.40 0.97 16.35
C TRP A 107 -0.56 1.41 15.16
N TRP A 108 -0.74 2.64 14.67
CA TRP A 108 0.09 3.14 13.59
C TRP A 108 1.55 3.34 14.02
N PRO A 109 2.52 2.92 13.19
CA PRO A 109 3.93 3.15 13.47
C PRO A 109 4.22 4.64 13.67
N LYS A 110 4.71 4.98 14.86
CA LYS A 110 5.20 6.33 15.13
C LYS A 110 6.54 6.50 14.43
N ALA A 111 6.70 7.61 13.72
CA ALA A 111 7.96 7.94 13.09
C ALA A 111 9.09 7.94 14.14
N LEU A 112 10.23 7.32 13.83
CA LEU A 112 11.39 7.32 14.72
C LEU A 112 11.76 8.76 15.11
N PRO A 113 12.24 9.00 16.34
CA PRO A 113 12.80 10.31 16.71
C PRO A 113 13.84 10.76 15.69
N LYS A 114 13.88 12.05 15.34
CA LYS A 114 14.80 12.56 14.29
C LYS A 114 16.26 12.14 14.53
N ALA A 115 16.71 12.10 15.77
CA ALA A 115 18.06 11.67 16.17
C ALA A 115 18.38 10.19 15.85
N ARG A 116 17.36 9.34 15.71
CA ARG A 116 17.48 7.90 15.41
C ARG A 116 17.22 7.56 13.93
N ARG A 117 16.90 8.54 13.09
CA ARG A 117 16.68 8.31 11.66
C ARG A 117 18.02 8.23 10.95
N ALA A 118 18.20 7.23 10.10
CA ALA A 118 19.37 7.15 9.21
C ALA A 118 19.37 8.37 8.27
N ARG A 119 20.56 8.90 7.97
CA ARG A 119 20.71 9.96 6.99
C ARG A 119 20.94 9.31 5.61
N PRO A 120 20.34 9.83 4.53
CA PRO A 120 20.68 9.36 3.19
C PRO A 120 22.20 9.42 2.98
N GLY A 121 22.80 8.31 2.55
CA GLY A 121 24.26 8.21 2.36
C GLY A 121 25.08 7.93 3.62
N SER A 122 24.51 7.94 4.84
CA SER A 122 25.23 7.45 6.01
C SER A 122 25.27 5.93 5.98
N ARG A 123 26.46 5.32 5.85
CA ARG A 123 26.62 3.91 6.26
C ARG A 123 26.17 3.80 7.71
N ASN A 124 25.36 2.79 8.01
CA ASN A 124 24.96 2.48 9.38
C ASN A 124 26.20 2.00 10.17
N ALA A 125 27.02 2.92 10.69
CA ALA A 125 28.21 2.62 11.50
C ALA A 125 27.86 1.82 12.78
N ALA A 126 26.62 1.95 13.27
CA ALA A 126 26.13 1.19 14.43
C ALA A 126 25.96 -0.32 14.16
N ALA A 127 25.86 -0.75 12.89
CA ALA A 127 25.77 -2.18 12.55
C ALA A 127 27.13 -2.90 12.64
N GLU A 128 28.23 -2.15 12.75
CA GLU A 128 29.61 -2.68 12.78
C GLU A 128 30.07 -2.99 14.21
N GLN A 129 29.43 -2.41 15.23
CA GLN A 129 29.76 -2.62 16.65
C GLN A 129 29.12 -3.88 17.28
N VAL A 130 28.32 -4.64 16.52
CA VAL A 130 27.56 -5.80 17.03
C VAL A 130 27.99 -7.12 16.36
N ARG A 131 29.10 -7.14 15.59
CA ARG A 131 29.72 -8.41 15.19
C ARG A 131 30.81 -8.80 16.21
N PRO A 132 30.75 -10.01 16.79
CA PRO A 132 31.87 -10.54 17.55
C PRO A 132 33.10 -10.78 16.66
#